data_AF-A0A1G0Y0Y6-F1
#
_entry.id   AF-A0A1G0Y0Y6-F1
#
_cell.length_a   1.000
_cell.length_b   1.000
_cell.length_c   1.000
_cell.angle_alpha   90.00
_cell.angle_beta   90.00
_cell.angle_gamma   90.00
#
_symmetry.space_group_name_H-M   'P 1'
#
loop_
_entity.id
_entity.type
_entity.pdbx_description
1 polymer ?
#
loop_
_entity_poly.entity_id
_entity_poly.type
_entity_poly.pdbx_seq_one_letter_code
_entity_poly.pdbx_strand_id
1 'polypeptide(L)'
;MTRKTKIIITIIALSYVATWIGGYLSHMDALITFANKQYYGVDDFHERLAKAAQVSPDEIHKPELLKEGPIVKINWCVPFLPFVLIADSEYCIGPLWARGGTKIIIWYILGSTTISLSNWVS
;
A
#
# COMPACT_ATOMS: atom_id res chain seq x y z
N MET A 1 -28.31 -24.11 20.19
CA MET A 1 -27.23 -23.11 20.37
C MET A 1 -27.63 -22.13 21.48
N THR A 2 -26.80 -21.93 22.51
CA THR A 2 -27.18 -21.10 23.68
C THR A 2 -27.14 -19.59 23.35
N ARG A 3 -27.87 -18.76 24.11
CA ARG A 3 -27.83 -17.29 23.98
C ARG A 3 -26.40 -16.74 24.08
N LYS A 4 -25.57 -17.32 24.95
CA LYS A 4 -24.15 -16.96 25.10
C LYS A 4 -23.34 -17.24 23.83
N THR A 5 -23.55 -18.40 23.22
CA THR A 5 -22.88 -18.78 21.96
C THR A 5 -23.24 -17.82 20.82
N LYS A 6 -24.51 -17.39 20.71
CA LYS A 6 -24.94 -16.39 19.72
C LYS A 6 -24.20 -15.07 19.89
N ILE A 7 -24.12 -14.56 21.11
CA ILE A 7 -23.43 -13.30 21.42
C ILE A 7 -21.95 -13.37 21.04
N ILE A 8 -21.27 -14.46 21.40
CA ILE A 8 -19.84 -14.65 21.09
C ILE A 8 -19.61 -14.65 19.58
N ILE A 9 -20.41 -15.41 18.83
CA ILE A 9 -20.32 -15.46 17.36
C ILE A 9 -20.55 -14.07 16.75
N THR A 10 -21.54 -13.32 17.25
CA THR A 10 -21.81 -11.96 16.79
C THR A 10 -20.64 -11.02 17.04
N ILE A 11 -20.01 -11.08 18.22
CA ILE A 11 -18.83 -10.26 18.54
C ILE A 11 -17.66 -10.60 17.60
N ILE A 12 -17.42 -11.88 17.34
CA ILE A 12 -16.38 -12.32 16.41
C ILE A 12 -16.69 -11.83 14.99
N ALA A 13 -17.92 -11.97 14.52
CA ALA A 13 -18.30 -11.48 13.20
C ALA A 13 -18.09 -9.97 13.07
N LEU A 14 -18.49 -9.20 14.09
CA LEU A 14 -18.29 -7.76 14.12
C LEU A 14 -16.81 -7.37 14.13
N SER A 15 -15.96 -8.10 14.86
CA SER A 15 -14.51 -7.81 14.88
C SER A 15 -13.85 -8.06 13.53
N TYR A 16 -14.28 -9.08 12.79
CA TYR A 16 -13.82 -9.33 11.42
C TYR A 16 -14.25 -8.22 10.46
N VAL A 17 -15.51 -7.78 10.53
CA VAL A 17 -16.02 -6.68 9.69
C VAL A 17 -15.28 -5.37 10.00
N ALA A 18 -15.11 -5.05 11.29
CA ALA A 18 -14.37 -3.86 11.71
C ALA A 18 -12.90 -3.92 11.25
N THR A 19 -12.26 -5.09 11.39
CA THR A 19 -10.90 -5.31 10.90
C THR A 19 -10.82 -5.10 9.40
N TRP A 20 -11.77 -5.65 8.64
CA TRP A 20 -11.76 -5.54 7.19
C TRP A 20 -11.88 -4.10 6.72
N ILE A 21 -12.88 -3.36 7.21
CA ILE A 21 -13.12 -1.96 6.81
C ILE A 21 -11.99 -1.06 7.30
N GLY A 22 -11.64 -1.16 8.58
CA GLY A 22 -10.61 -0.30 9.19
C GLY A 22 -9.22 -0.55 8.61
N GLY A 23 -8.85 -1.82 8.44
CA GLY A 23 -7.59 -2.23 7.82
C GLY A 23 -7.49 -1.82 6.36
N TYR A 24 -8.58 -1.99 5.59
CA TYR A 24 -8.63 -1.54 4.19
C TYR A 24 -8.40 -0.04 4.05
N LEU A 25 -9.13 0.77 4.82
CA LEU A 25 -9.02 2.23 4.77
C LEU A 25 -7.63 2.72 5.20
N SER A 26 -7.10 2.17 6.30
CA SER A 26 -5.77 2.52 6.79
C SER A 26 -4.67 2.14 5.79
N HIS A 27 -4.78 0.97 5.17
CA HIS A 27 -3.81 0.54 4.15
C HIS A 27 -3.88 1.38 2.89
N MET A 28 -5.10 1.75 2.45
CA MET A 28 -5.29 2.60 1.29
C MET A 28 -4.66 3.98 1.50
N ASP A 29 -4.87 4.60 2.65
CA ASP A 29 -4.27 5.91 3.00
C ASP A 29 -2.73 5.84 3.06
N ALA A 30 -2.19 4.77 3.67
CA ALA A 30 -0.76 4.54 3.71
C ALA A 30 -0.16 4.34 2.31
N LEU A 31 -0.87 3.61 1.43
CA LEU A 31 -0.42 3.34 0.07
C LEU A 31 -0.46 4.60 -0.81
N ILE A 32 -1.50 5.44 -0.67
CA ILE A 32 -1.60 6.75 -1.33
C ILE A 32 -0.47 7.66 -0.86
N THR A 33 -0.23 7.74 0.45
CA THR A 33 0.86 8.54 1.02
C THR A 33 2.22 8.08 0.49
N PHE A 34 2.44 6.75 0.44
CA PHE A 34 3.67 6.18 -0.10
C PHE A 34 3.84 6.47 -1.59
N ALA A 35 2.80 6.25 -2.40
CA ALA A 35 2.85 6.49 -3.85
C ALA A 35 3.07 7.97 -4.17
N ASN A 36 2.41 8.89 -3.46
CA ASN A 36 2.66 10.33 -3.58
C ASN A 36 4.10 10.69 -3.22
N LYS A 37 4.63 10.15 -2.12
CA LYS A 37 6.03 10.39 -1.73
C LYS A 37 7.01 9.93 -2.81
N GLN A 38 6.74 8.79 -3.46
CA GLN A 38 7.55 8.33 -4.59
C GLN A 38 7.39 9.25 -5.79
N TYR A 39 6.15 9.58 -6.18
CA TYR A 39 5.83 10.42 -7.34
C TYR A 39 6.49 11.81 -7.25
N TYR A 40 6.34 12.51 -6.13
CA TYR A 40 6.95 13.84 -5.93
C TYR A 40 8.43 13.78 -5.55
N GLY A 41 8.92 12.62 -5.11
CA GLY A 41 10.33 12.41 -4.75
C GLY A 41 11.25 12.11 -5.93
N VAL A 42 10.71 11.90 -7.13
CA VAL A 42 11.49 11.54 -8.32
C VAL A 42 12.49 12.61 -8.71
N ASP A 43 12.13 13.89 -8.56
CA ASP A 43 13.00 15.02 -8.89
C ASP A 43 14.24 15.07 -7.98
N ASP A 44 14.05 14.92 -6.67
CA ASP A 44 15.17 14.86 -5.71
C ASP A 44 16.05 13.63 -5.96
N PHE A 45 15.43 12.48 -6.27
CA PHE A 45 16.18 11.27 -6.61
C PHE A 45 17.05 11.47 -7.86
N HIS A 46 16.50 12.09 -8.91
CA HIS A 46 17.20 12.41 -10.14
C HIS A 46 18.39 13.34 -9.92
N GLU A 47 18.18 14.42 -9.16
CA GLU A 47 19.23 15.37 -8.86
C GLU A 47 20.38 14.73 -8.06
N ARG A 48 20.04 13.85 -7.12
CA ARG A 48 21.03 13.09 -6.34
C ARG A 48 21.78 12.07 -7.19
N LEU A 49 21.10 11.40 -8.13
CA LEU A 49 21.73 10.46 -9.04
C LEU A 49 22.72 11.18 -9.97
N ALA A 50 22.34 12.35 -10.49
CA ALA A 50 23.18 13.19 -11.34
C ALA A 50 24.44 13.66 -10.60
N LYS A 51 24.28 14.15 -9.37
CA LYS A 51 25.41 14.53 -8.51
C LYS A 51 26.34 13.36 -8.23
N ALA A 52 25.80 12.16 -7.95
CA ALA A 52 26.61 10.97 -7.69
C ALA A 52 27.36 10.47 -8.93
N ALA A 53 26.73 10.55 -10.10
CA ALA A 53 27.30 10.14 -11.37
C ALA A 53 28.22 11.21 -12.01
N GLN A 54 28.33 12.40 -11.41
CA GLN A 54 29.11 13.53 -11.91
C GLN A 54 28.73 13.96 -13.34
N VAL A 55 27.46 13.77 -13.70
CA VAL A 55 26.89 14.16 -15.00
C VAL A 55 25.82 15.22 -14.79
N SER A 56 25.48 15.96 -15.86
CA SER A 56 24.34 16.87 -15.81
C SER A 56 23.05 16.08 -15.54
N PRO A 57 22.09 16.63 -14.77
CA PRO A 57 20.77 16.01 -14.61
C PRO A 57 20.07 15.68 -15.93
N ASP A 58 20.36 16.46 -16.98
CA ASP A 58 19.80 16.27 -18.32
C ASP A 58 20.36 15.03 -19.05
N GLU A 59 21.52 14.52 -18.61
CA GLU A 59 22.13 13.30 -19.16
C GLU A 59 21.57 12.02 -18.54
N ILE A 60 20.84 12.12 -17.42
CA ILE A 60 20.17 10.99 -16.79
C ILE A 60 18.73 10.92 -17.28
N HIS A 61 18.39 9.81 -17.91
CA HIS A 61 17.04 9.56 -18.40
C HIS A 61 16.01 9.66 -17.27
N LYS A 62 15.17 10.70 -17.31
CA LYS A 62 14.11 10.91 -16.33
C LYS A 62 12.94 9.97 -16.61
N PRO A 63 12.52 9.15 -15.64
CA PRO A 63 11.38 8.28 -15.80
C PRO A 63 10.13 9.14 -16.02
N GLU A 64 9.35 8.75 -17.02
CA GLU A 64 8.12 9.44 -17.36
C GLU A 64 7.09 9.24 -16.25
N LEU A 65 6.56 10.34 -15.72
CA LEU A 65 5.53 10.33 -14.69
C LEU A 65 4.14 10.47 -15.31
N LEU A 66 3.15 9.82 -14.69
CA LEU A 66 1.74 9.97 -15.05
C LEU A 66 1.27 11.39 -14.77
N LYS A 67 0.79 12.11 -15.79
CA LYS A 67 0.32 13.51 -15.65
C LYS A 67 -0.79 13.71 -14.62
N GLU A 68 -1.60 12.69 -14.39
CA GLU A 68 -2.75 12.72 -13.46
C GLU A 68 -2.36 12.43 -12.01
N GLY A 69 -1.09 12.08 -11.74
CA GLY A 69 -0.59 11.66 -10.44
C GLY A 69 -0.46 10.14 -10.30
N PRO A 70 -0.04 9.66 -9.12
CA PRO A 70 0.13 8.24 -8.88
C PRO A 70 -1.22 7.51 -8.83
N ILE A 71 -1.31 6.39 -9.54
CA ILE A 71 -2.47 5.50 -9.49
C ILE A 71 -2.21 4.46 -8.40
N VAL A 72 -3.19 4.26 -7.52
CA VAL A 72 -3.13 3.28 -6.43
C VAL A 72 -4.32 2.35 -6.52
N LYS A 73 -4.07 1.06 -6.33
CA LYS A 73 -5.12 0.05 -6.41
C LYS A 73 -4.91 -1.05 -5.36
N ILE A 74 -6.01 -1.45 -4.73
CA ILE A 74 -6.08 -2.65 -3.89
C ILE A 74 -6.87 -3.68 -4.70
N ASN A 75 -6.20 -4.73 -5.18
CA ASN A 75 -6.81 -5.76 -6.01
C ASN A 75 -7.76 -6.63 -5.17
N TRP A 76 -7.33 -7.01 -3.98
CA TRP A 76 -8.16 -7.68 -2.98
C TRP A 76 -7.61 -7.44 -1.58
N CYS A 77 -8.49 -7.53 -0.57
CA CYS A 77 -8.14 -7.40 0.83
C CYS A 77 -9.11 -8.26 1.63
N VAL A 78 -8.58 -9.18 2.44
CA VAL A 78 -9.40 -10.15 3.19
C VAL A 78 -8.88 -10.23 4.63
N PRO A 79 -9.75 -10.16 5.65
CA PRO A 79 -9.35 -10.40 7.04
C PRO A 79 -9.02 -11.88 7.24
N PHE A 80 -7.81 -12.17 7.70
CA PHE A 80 -7.37 -13.53 8.03
C PHE A 80 -7.64 -13.86 9.50
N LEU A 81 -7.44 -12.88 10.38
CA LEU A 81 -7.73 -12.93 11.81
C LEU A 81 -8.26 -11.56 12.26
N PRO A 82 -8.86 -11.44 13.45
CA PRO A 82 -9.05 -10.12 14.06
C PRO A 82 -7.72 -9.36 14.04
N PHE A 83 -7.76 -8.10 13.58
CA PHE A 83 -6.58 -7.23 13.45
C PHE A 83 -5.55 -7.63 12.38
N VAL A 84 -5.76 -8.70 11.60
CA VAL A 84 -4.81 -9.13 10.56
C VAL A 84 -5.53 -9.31 9.23
N LEU A 85 -5.05 -8.61 8.21
CA LEU A 85 -5.54 -8.71 6.84
C LEU A 85 -4.42 -9.19 5.93
N ILE A 86 -4.82 -9.84 4.84
CA ILE A 86 -3.95 -10.09 3.70
C ILE A 86 -4.52 -9.28 2.55
N ALA A 87 -3.67 -8.51 1.87
CA ALA A 87 -4.08 -7.73 0.72
C ALA A 87 -3.07 -7.86 -0.41
N ASP A 88 -3.57 -7.81 -1.63
CA ASP A 88 -2.76 -7.54 -2.80
C ASP A 88 -3.04 -6.11 -3.25
N SER A 89 -1.95 -5.33 -3.37
CA SER A 89 -2.06 -3.92 -3.71
C SER A 89 -0.89 -3.48 -4.56
N GLU A 90 -1.14 -2.51 -5.41
CA GLU A 90 -0.21 -1.96 -6.38
C GLU A 90 -0.31 -0.45 -6.42
N TYR A 91 0.78 0.19 -6.83
CA TYR A 91 0.80 1.58 -7.21
C TYR A 91 1.60 1.75 -8.50
N CYS A 92 1.22 2.73 -9.31
CA CYS A 92 1.85 3.07 -10.57
C CYS A 92 2.11 4.58 -10.59
N ILE A 93 3.36 4.98 -10.80
CA ILE A 93 3.74 6.40 -10.90
C ILE A 93 4.12 6.80 -12.33
N GLY A 94 4.36 5.84 -13.21
CA GLY A 94 4.80 6.03 -14.58
C GLY A 94 4.57 4.80 -15.46
N PRO A 95 4.65 4.92 -16.80
CA PRO A 95 4.35 3.83 -17.73
C PRO A 95 5.19 2.56 -17.55
N LEU A 96 6.41 2.70 -17.02
CA LEU A 96 7.36 1.62 -16.72
C LEU A 96 7.71 1.56 -15.23
N TRP A 97 6.82 2.08 -14.39
CA TRP A 97 7.04 2.22 -12.96
C TRP A 97 5.79 1.90 -12.16
N ALA A 98 5.44 0.61 -12.23
CA ALA A 98 4.46 -0.01 -11.36
C ALA A 98 5.14 -0.94 -10.36
N ARG A 99 4.60 -0.96 -9.15
CA ARG A 99 5.06 -1.85 -8.08
C ARG A 99 3.86 -2.39 -7.33
N GLY A 100 3.85 -3.69 -7.11
CA GLY A 100 2.77 -4.35 -6.41
C GLY A 100 3.21 -5.61 -5.69
N GLY A 101 2.22 -6.28 -5.11
CA GLY A 101 2.42 -7.58 -4.48
C GLY A 101 1.57 -7.77 -3.24
N THR A 102 1.63 -9.00 -2.73
CA THR A 102 0.86 -9.48 -1.60
C THR A 102 1.53 -9.06 -0.29
N LYS A 103 0.73 -8.55 0.63
CA LYS A 103 1.19 -8.00 1.91
C LYS A 103 0.27 -8.46 3.04
N ILE A 104 0.86 -8.68 4.21
CA ILE A 104 0.14 -8.85 5.46
C ILE A 104 0.03 -7.48 6.11
N ILE A 105 -1.18 -7.11 6.50
CA ILE A 105 -1.49 -5.85 7.15
C ILE A 105 -1.93 -6.17 8.58
N ILE A 106 -1.18 -5.68 9.56
CA ILE A 106 -1.57 -5.76 10.97
C ILE A 106 -2.19 -4.41 11.33
N TRP A 107 -3.49 -4.41 11.57
CA TRP A 107 -4.29 -3.22 11.89
C TRP A 107 -4.53 -3.11 13.38
N TYR A 108 -4.15 -2.00 14.00
CA TYR A 108 -4.27 -1.76 15.44
C TYR A 108 -5.13 -0.54 15.76
N ILE A 109 -6.24 -0.39 15.02
CA ILE A 109 -7.26 0.67 15.14
C ILE A 109 -6.77 2.06 14.70
N LEU A 110 -5.66 2.53 15.27
CA LEU A 110 -5.07 3.85 15.00
C LEU A 110 -4.07 3.86 13.83
N GLY A 111 -3.89 2.73 13.17
CA GLY A 111 -2.97 2.60 12.05
C GLY A 111 -2.80 1.16 11.64
N SER A 112 -1.86 0.95 10.73
CA SER A 112 -1.48 -0.36 10.26
C SER A 112 0.01 -0.44 10.00
N THR A 113 0.56 -1.64 10.20
CA THR A 113 1.89 -1.98 9.71
C THR A 113 1.76 -3.02 8.60
N THR A 114 2.64 -2.91 7.61
CA THR A 114 2.57 -3.73 6.40
C THR A 114 3.85 -4.56 6.27
N ILE A 115 3.68 -5.87 6.13
CA ILE A 115 4.76 -6.83 5.90
C ILE A 115 4.59 -7.36 4.48
N SER A 116 5.60 -7.15 3.63
CA SER A 116 5.54 -7.62 2.24
C SER A 116 5.86 -9.11 2.18
N LEU A 117 4.99 -9.90 1.54
CA LEU A 117 5.23 -11.33 1.28
C LEU A 117 5.83 -11.53 -0.11
N SER A 118 5.30 -10.81 -1.09
CA SER A 118 5.81 -10.78 -2.46
C SER A 118 5.92 -9.33 -2.91
N ASN A 119 6.91 -9.07 -3.73
CA ASN A 119 7.08 -7.79 -4.40
C ASN A 119 7.39 -8.07 -5.86
N TRP A 120 6.75 -7.33 -6.75
CA TRP A 120 7.13 -7.27 -8.14
C TRP A 120 7.24 -5.80 -8.55
N VAL A 121 8.09 -5.57 -9.54
CA VAL A 121 8.31 -4.27 -10.17
C VAL A 121 8.17 -4.50 -11.66
N SER A 122 7.39 -3.67 -12.34
CA SER A 122 7.18 -3.73 -13.80
C SER A 122 7.27 -2.35 -14.43
#